data_AF-A0AAD3ARP9-F1
#
_entry.id   AF-A0AAD3ARP9-F1
#
_cell.length_a   1.000
_cell.length_b   1.000
_cell.length_c   1.000
_cell.angle_alpha   90.00
_cell.angle_beta   90.00
_cell.angle_gamma   90.00
#
_symmetry.space_group_name_H-M   'P 1'
#
loop_
_entity.id
_entity.type
_entity.pdbx_description
1 polymer ?
#
loop_
_entity_poly.entity_id
_entity_poly.type
_entity_poly.pdbx_seq_one_letter_code
_entity_poly.pdbx_strand_id
1 'polypeptide(L)'
;MTSPEQLRGRRVGVSGAAIRILTGELGDYRQLDPWRQTLIALGTWEARGLLQTLHIGGIGISDVELVRIESPGVDVPEERLEAAASVKGADLFPDVAAHQSDILSSGNVDALFTWLPWAAELEDLSGARVLADLGDDKRNRYASVWTVSAQLVDERPDLVQRLVDAAVQAGRWAQAHPEDTVGIHAANLGVAPSAIGRGFGADFAQHLIPTLDDSALAVVDQTQQFLIDHNLLDRPVDLTQWAAPQFLTQSATGEQQ
;
A
#
# COMPACT_ATOMS: atom_id res chain seq x y z
N MET A 1 -24.18 7.35 -2.98
CA MET A 1 -24.29 5.98 -2.46
C MET A 1 -23.89 6.00 -0.99
N THR A 2 -24.50 5.15 -0.16
CA THR A 2 -24.33 5.13 1.31
C THR A 2 -24.05 3.74 1.87
N SER A 3 -24.16 2.68 1.06
CA SER A 3 -23.85 1.30 1.47
C SER A 3 -23.23 0.52 0.29
N PRO A 4 -22.33 -0.46 0.54
CA PRO A 4 -21.67 -1.22 -0.52
C PRO A 4 -22.61 -1.97 -1.48
N GLU A 5 -23.78 -2.42 -1.01
CA GLU A 5 -24.81 -3.07 -1.84
C GLU A 5 -25.29 -2.19 -3.01
N GLN A 6 -25.20 -0.85 -2.86
CA GLN A 6 -25.63 0.12 -3.87
C GLN A 6 -24.67 0.24 -5.05
N LEU A 7 -23.52 -0.45 -5.01
CA LEU A 7 -22.63 -0.59 -6.16
C LEU A 7 -23.23 -1.47 -7.27
N ARG A 8 -24.29 -2.23 -7.00
CA ARG A 8 -24.97 -3.04 -8.02
C ARG A 8 -25.38 -2.18 -9.24
N GLY A 9 -24.88 -2.54 -10.40
CA GLY A 9 -25.08 -1.84 -11.68
C GLY A 9 -24.34 -0.51 -11.81
N ARG A 10 -23.37 -0.24 -10.93
CA ARG A 10 -22.58 1.01 -10.94
C ARG A 10 -21.24 0.81 -11.62
N ARG A 11 -20.69 1.93 -12.11
CA ARG A 11 -19.37 2.02 -12.72
C ARG A 11 -18.33 2.22 -11.63
N VAL A 12 -17.44 1.25 -11.45
CA VAL A 12 -16.34 1.31 -10.48
C VAL A 12 -15.05 1.54 -11.25
N GLY A 13 -14.43 2.69 -10.99
CA GLY A 13 -13.12 3.06 -11.53
C GLY A 13 -12.01 2.26 -10.87
N VAL A 14 -11.25 1.52 -11.68
CA VAL A 14 -10.07 0.75 -11.28
C VAL A 14 -8.97 0.83 -12.35
N SER A 15 -7.71 0.59 -11.98
CA SER A 15 -6.62 0.51 -12.95
C SER A 15 -6.82 -0.62 -13.96
N GLY A 16 -6.11 -0.52 -15.10
CA GLY A 16 -6.06 -1.62 -16.06
C GLY A 16 -5.48 -2.91 -15.46
N ALA A 17 -4.56 -2.78 -14.50
CA ALA A 17 -3.96 -3.91 -13.78
C ALA A 17 -4.99 -4.63 -12.91
N ALA A 18 -5.77 -3.89 -12.13
CA ALA A 18 -6.83 -4.44 -11.29
C ALA A 18 -7.91 -5.14 -12.11
N ILE A 19 -8.28 -4.61 -13.29
CA ILE A 19 -9.21 -5.29 -14.21
C ILE A 19 -8.70 -6.67 -14.58
N ARG A 20 -7.42 -6.80 -14.98
CA ARG A 20 -6.82 -8.10 -15.34
C ARG A 20 -6.89 -9.11 -14.19
N ILE A 21 -6.66 -8.64 -12.97
CA ILE A 21 -6.70 -9.48 -11.75
C ILE A 21 -8.14 -9.90 -11.45
N LEU A 22 -9.08 -8.96 -11.46
CA LEU A 22 -10.49 -9.18 -11.11
C LEU A 22 -11.22 -10.09 -12.12
N THR A 23 -10.83 -10.06 -13.40
CA THR A 23 -11.39 -10.94 -14.44
C THR A 23 -10.63 -12.26 -14.57
N GLY A 24 -9.45 -12.40 -13.96
CA GLY A 24 -8.55 -13.53 -14.14
C GLY A 24 -7.83 -13.55 -15.50
N GLU A 25 -7.89 -12.46 -16.28
CA GLU A 25 -7.33 -12.34 -17.62
C GLU A 25 -5.96 -11.62 -17.61
N LEU A 26 -4.95 -12.28 -17.04
CA LEU A 26 -3.59 -11.72 -16.96
C LEU A 26 -2.87 -11.58 -18.31
N GLY A 27 -3.38 -12.21 -19.38
CA GLY A 27 -2.83 -12.14 -20.74
C GLY A 27 -1.33 -12.44 -20.84
N ASP A 28 -0.56 -11.47 -21.32
CA ASP A 28 0.88 -11.54 -21.56
C ASP A 28 1.75 -11.42 -20.29
N TYR A 29 1.17 -11.37 -19.09
CA TYR A 29 1.87 -11.12 -17.82
C TYR A 29 3.23 -11.82 -17.69
N ARG A 30 3.31 -13.12 -17.98
CA ARG A 30 4.55 -13.91 -17.85
C ARG A 30 5.64 -13.60 -18.88
N GLN A 31 5.30 -12.85 -19.92
CA GLN A 31 6.21 -12.43 -21.00
C GLN A 31 6.72 -10.99 -20.81
N LEU A 32 6.11 -10.25 -19.89
CA LEU A 32 6.48 -8.87 -19.57
C LEU A 32 7.80 -8.82 -18.79
N ASP A 33 8.48 -7.68 -18.86
CA ASP A 33 9.64 -7.38 -18.05
C ASP A 33 9.26 -7.20 -16.55
N PRO A 34 10.22 -7.31 -15.61
CA PRO A 34 9.94 -7.26 -14.18
C PRO A 34 9.22 -5.99 -13.70
N TRP A 35 9.49 -4.84 -14.33
CA TRP A 35 8.84 -3.59 -13.97
C TRP A 35 7.36 -3.63 -14.32
N ARG A 36 7.02 -4.00 -15.56
CA ARG A 36 5.63 -4.14 -16.00
C ARG A 36 4.87 -5.25 -15.28
N GLN A 37 5.54 -6.37 -14.96
CA GLN A 37 4.95 -7.40 -14.11
C GLN A 37 4.59 -6.82 -12.73
N THR A 38 5.51 -6.07 -12.12
CA THR A 38 5.26 -5.44 -10.83
C THR A 38 4.07 -4.49 -10.89
N LEU A 39 3.99 -3.60 -11.89
CA LEU A 39 2.85 -2.68 -12.05
C LEU A 39 1.51 -3.41 -12.18
N ILE A 40 1.45 -4.56 -12.86
CA ILE A 40 0.24 -5.39 -12.89
C ILE A 40 -0.08 -5.95 -11.49
N ALA A 41 0.93 -6.44 -10.77
CA ALA A 41 0.74 -6.95 -9.42
C ALA A 41 0.33 -5.86 -8.40
N LEU A 42 0.66 -4.58 -8.63
CA LEU A 42 0.20 -3.48 -7.78
C LEU A 42 -1.32 -3.24 -7.88
N GLY A 43 -1.98 -3.69 -8.96
CA GLY A 43 -3.45 -3.69 -9.06
C GLY A 43 -4.15 -4.56 -8.01
N THR A 44 -3.40 -5.37 -7.25
CA THR A 44 -3.93 -6.16 -6.13
C THR A 44 -4.52 -5.31 -5.01
N TRP A 45 -4.03 -4.08 -4.81
CA TRP A 45 -4.59 -3.14 -3.82
C TRP A 45 -6.07 -2.87 -4.08
N GLU A 46 -6.37 -2.45 -5.31
CA GLU A 46 -7.71 -2.14 -5.77
C GLU A 46 -8.57 -3.40 -5.87
N ALA A 47 -8.01 -4.50 -6.41
CA ALA A 47 -8.73 -5.76 -6.57
C ALA A 47 -9.19 -6.30 -5.21
N ARG A 48 -8.28 -6.38 -4.23
CA ARG A 48 -8.60 -6.89 -2.88
C ARG A 48 -9.57 -5.96 -2.15
N GLY A 49 -9.38 -4.64 -2.27
CA GLY A 49 -10.28 -3.64 -1.68
C GLY A 49 -11.69 -3.71 -2.26
N LEU A 50 -11.82 -3.87 -3.58
CA LEU A 50 -13.11 -4.00 -4.24
C LEU A 50 -13.80 -5.32 -3.86
N LEU A 51 -13.11 -6.46 -3.96
CA LEU A 51 -13.69 -7.76 -3.61
C LEU A 51 -14.24 -7.78 -2.17
N GLN A 52 -13.50 -7.19 -1.22
CA GLN A 52 -13.96 -7.08 0.16
C GLN A 52 -15.16 -6.13 0.30
N THR A 53 -15.16 -4.99 -0.39
CA THR A 53 -16.29 -4.05 -0.40
C THR A 53 -17.56 -4.72 -0.94
N LEU A 54 -17.45 -5.46 -2.05
CA LEU A 54 -18.57 -6.19 -2.64
C LEU A 54 -19.07 -7.31 -1.72
N HIS A 55 -18.15 -8.02 -1.05
CA HIS A 55 -18.49 -9.03 -0.05
C HIS A 55 -19.31 -8.44 1.12
N ILE A 56 -18.93 -7.27 1.65
CA ILE A 56 -19.71 -6.55 2.67
C ILE A 56 -21.11 -6.21 2.16
N GLY A 57 -21.24 -5.85 0.89
CA GLY A 57 -22.52 -5.54 0.24
C GLY A 57 -23.35 -6.76 -0.18
N GLY A 58 -22.84 -7.98 0.00
CA GLY A 58 -23.51 -9.21 -0.45
C GLY A 58 -23.67 -9.30 -1.98
N ILE A 59 -22.81 -8.64 -2.74
CA ILE A 59 -22.83 -8.62 -4.22
C ILE A 59 -21.49 -9.14 -4.78
N GLY A 60 -21.49 -9.54 -6.06
CA GLY A 60 -20.30 -10.08 -6.72
C GLY A 60 -19.66 -9.12 -7.71
N ILE A 61 -18.47 -9.47 -8.21
CA ILE A 61 -17.78 -8.69 -9.26
C ILE A 61 -18.61 -8.57 -10.54
N SER A 62 -19.45 -9.57 -10.85
CA SER A 62 -20.38 -9.54 -11.98
C SER A 62 -21.55 -8.57 -11.80
N ASP A 63 -21.75 -8.02 -10.60
CA ASP A 63 -22.81 -7.06 -10.30
C ASP A 63 -22.37 -5.61 -10.53
N VAL A 64 -21.12 -5.34 -10.93
CA VAL A 64 -20.59 -3.99 -11.18
C VAL A 64 -20.01 -3.86 -12.59
N GLU A 65 -19.92 -2.63 -13.10
CA GLU A 65 -19.23 -2.32 -14.34
C GLU A 65 -17.82 -1.79 -14.02
N LEU A 66 -16.77 -2.48 -14.45
CA LEU A 66 -15.39 -2.02 -14.25
C LEU A 66 -15.03 -1.01 -15.34
N VAL A 67 -14.61 0.19 -14.93
CA VAL A 67 -14.18 1.26 -15.83
C VAL A 67 -12.71 1.55 -15.59
N ARG A 68 -11.91 1.53 -16.65
CA ARG A 68 -10.47 1.84 -16.54
C ARG A 68 -10.28 3.32 -16.19
N ILE A 69 -9.51 3.57 -15.13
CA ILE A 69 -8.99 4.89 -14.75
C ILE A 69 -7.47 4.80 -14.56
N GLU A 70 -6.80 5.95 -14.41
CA GLU A 70 -5.44 6.01 -13.90
C GLU A 70 -5.48 5.89 -12.37
N SER A 71 -4.66 5.00 -11.81
CA SER A 71 -4.61 4.77 -10.36
C SER A 71 -3.22 5.08 -9.80
N PRO A 72 -3.10 5.89 -8.72
CA PRO A 72 -1.82 6.32 -8.18
C PRO A 72 -0.99 5.13 -7.66
N GLY A 73 0.28 5.08 -8.06
CA GLY A 73 1.19 3.99 -7.71
C GLY A 73 1.04 2.72 -8.55
N VAL A 74 -0.05 2.57 -9.32
CA VAL A 74 -0.26 1.43 -10.22
C VAL A 74 0.04 1.82 -11.66
N ASP A 75 -0.57 2.91 -12.14
CA ASP A 75 -0.28 3.50 -13.44
C ASP A 75 0.82 4.55 -13.26
N VAL A 76 2.07 4.15 -13.50
CA VAL A 76 3.25 5.03 -13.43
C VAL A 76 3.93 5.10 -14.81
N PRO A 77 3.60 6.10 -15.64
CA PRO A 77 4.24 6.28 -16.94
C PRO A 77 5.76 6.48 -16.80
N GLU A 78 6.52 5.98 -17.76
CA GLU A 78 7.99 6.09 -17.76
C GLU A 78 8.42 7.56 -17.77
N GLU A 79 7.70 8.41 -18.51
CA GLU A 79 7.96 9.85 -18.59
C GLU A 79 7.81 10.53 -17.22
N ARG A 80 6.89 10.04 -16.36
CA ARG A 80 6.73 10.56 -15.00
C ARG A 80 7.92 10.17 -14.12
N LEU A 81 8.41 8.94 -14.24
CA LEU A 81 9.60 8.48 -13.52
C LEU A 81 10.85 9.23 -13.93
N GLU A 82 11.03 9.47 -15.23
CA GLU A 82 12.17 10.21 -15.77
C GLU A 82 12.15 11.69 -15.40
N ALA A 83 10.96 12.30 -15.34
CA ALA A 83 10.80 13.71 -15.00
C ALA A 83 10.86 14.00 -13.49
N ALA A 84 10.57 13.01 -12.63
CA ALA A 84 10.56 13.19 -11.19
C ALA A 84 11.97 13.45 -10.64
N ALA A 85 12.11 14.44 -9.75
CA ALA A 85 13.39 14.77 -9.13
C ALA A 85 13.91 13.64 -8.21
N SER A 86 12.99 12.84 -7.67
CA SER A 86 13.28 11.64 -6.88
C SER A 86 12.07 10.70 -6.89
N VAL A 87 12.21 9.53 -6.26
CA VAL A 87 11.09 8.58 -6.07
C VAL A 87 10.24 8.89 -4.83
N LYS A 88 10.43 10.04 -4.18
CA LYS A 88 9.60 10.47 -3.05
C LYS A 88 8.16 10.70 -3.50
N GLY A 89 7.20 10.48 -2.59
CA GLY A 89 5.78 10.70 -2.88
C GLY A 89 5.48 12.11 -3.38
N ALA A 90 6.07 13.14 -2.76
CA ALA A 90 5.89 14.54 -3.16
C ALA A 90 6.37 14.85 -4.59
N ASP A 91 7.37 14.12 -5.10
CA ASP A 91 7.95 14.35 -6.43
C ASP A 91 7.28 13.46 -7.49
N LEU A 92 6.96 12.20 -7.12
CA LEU A 92 6.47 11.18 -8.05
C LEU A 92 4.95 11.12 -8.12
N PHE A 93 4.25 11.48 -7.04
CA PHE A 93 2.78 11.43 -6.94
C PHE A 93 2.21 12.75 -6.41
N PRO A 94 2.48 13.89 -7.08
CA PRO A 94 1.86 15.16 -6.70
C PRO A 94 0.35 15.13 -6.99
N ASP A 95 -0.43 15.87 -6.18
CA ASP A 95 -1.84 16.19 -6.42
C ASP A 95 -2.79 14.99 -6.64
N VAL A 96 -2.49 13.83 -6.05
CA VAL A 96 -3.28 12.59 -6.21
C VAL A 96 -4.77 12.80 -5.87
N ALA A 97 -5.07 13.45 -4.74
CA ALA A 97 -6.45 13.68 -4.32
C ALA A 97 -7.22 14.61 -5.29
N ALA A 98 -6.55 15.60 -5.87
CA ALA A 98 -7.15 16.46 -6.89
C ALA A 98 -7.46 15.68 -8.17
N HIS A 99 -6.53 14.84 -8.62
CA HIS A 99 -6.77 13.97 -9.78
C HIS A 99 -7.93 12.99 -9.55
N GLN A 100 -8.00 12.36 -8.38
CA GLN A 100 -9.12 11.48 -8.01
C GLN A 100 -10.45 12.24 -7.92
N SER A 101 -10.43 13.48 -7.43
CA SER A 101 -11.59 14.38 -7.41
C SER A 101 -12.09 14.68 -8.82
N ASP A 102 -11.19 14.95 -9.78
CA ASP A 102 -11.54 15.18 -11.18
C ASP A 102 -12.17 13.93 -11.82
N ILE A 103 -11.63 12.74 -11.54
CA ILE A 103 -12.20 11.46 -12.00
C ILE A 103 -13.65 11.31 -11.51
N LEU A 104 -13.91 11.53 -10.21
CA LEU A 104 -15.26 11.45 -9.65
C LEU A 104 -16.19 12.52 -10.23
N SER A 105 -15.70 13.75 -10.35
CA SER A 105 -16.47 14.90 -10.83
C SER A 105 -16.83 14.81 -12.31
N SER A 106 -16.04 14.07 -13.11
CA SER A 106 -16.35 13.81 -14.52
C SER A 106 -17.65 13.01 -14.72
N GLY A 107 -18.11 12.28 -13.69
CA GLY A 107 -19.28 11.43 -13.77
C GLY A 107 -19.10 10.18 -14.63
N ASN A 108 -17.87 9.86 -15.06
CA ASN A 108 -17.56 8.64 -15.82
C ASN A 108 -17.55 7.38 -14.95
N VAL A 109 -17.29 7.53 -13.66
CA VAL A 109 -17.33 6.47 -12.65
C VAL A 109 -18.15 6.93 -11.45
N ASP A 110 -18.74 5.98 -10.74
CA ASP A 110 -19.56 6.24 -9.56
C ASP A 110 -18.76 6.04 -8.24
N ALA A 111 -17.67 5.27 -8.28
CA ALA A 111 -16.74 5.03 -7.18
C ALA A 111 -15.33 4.73 -7.71
N LEU A 112 -14.31 4.93 -6.88
CA LEU A 112 -12.92 4.52 -7.12
C LEU A 112 -12.25 4.06 -5.81
N PHE A 113 -11.13 3.35 -5.91
CA PHE A 113 -10.30 2.99 -4.76
C PHE A 113 -9.36 4.13 -4.38
N THR A 114 -9.25 4.41 -3.08
CA THR A 114 -8.26 5.34 -2.52
C THR A 114 -7.81 4.86 -1.15
N TRP A 115 -6.62 5.26 -0.72
CA TRP A 115 -5.97 4.83 0.51
C TRP A 115 -4.85 5.81 0.89
N LEU A 116 -4.14 5.52 2.00
CA LEU A 116 -3.07 6.36 2.54
C LEU A 116 -3.60 7.79 2.85
N PRO A 117 -2.76 8.80 3.11
CA PRO A 117 -3.23 10.17 3.34
C PRO A 117 -4.01 10.78 2.15
N TRP A 118 -3.91 10.23 0.94
CA TRP A 118 -4.67 10.71 -0.21
C TRP A 118 -6.18 10.51 -0.05
N ALA A 119 -6.63 9.45 0.63
CA ALA A 119 -8.04 9.24 0.92
C ALA A 119 -8.61 10.39 1.76
N ALA A 120 -7.86 10.79 2.78
CA ALA A 120 -8.20 11.87 3.69
C ALA A 120 -8.23 13.24 2.98
N GLU A 121 -7.31 13.50 2.06
CA GLU A 121 -7.33 14.72 1.25
C GLU A 121 -8.47 14.73 0.23
N LEU A 122 -8.81 13.57 -0.34
CA LEU A 122 -9.92 13.45 -1.29
C LEU A 122 -11.26 13.77 -0.61
N GLU A 123 -11.49 13.28 0.61
CA GLU A 123 -12.66 13.63 1.41
C GLU A 123 -12.72 15.14 1.67
N ASP A 124 -11.61 15.76 2.08
CA ASP A 124 -11.56 17.19 2.40
C ASP A 124 -11.76 18.08 1.17
N LEU A 125 -11.16 17.70 0.03
CA LEU A 125 -11.18 18.49 -1.20
C LEU A 125 -12.52 18.43 -1.93
N SER A 126 -13.10 17.23 -2.03
CA SER A 126 -14.24 16.96 -2.93
C SER A 126 -15.55 16.67 -2.20
N GLY A 127 -15.50 16.44 -0.88
CA GLY A 127 -16.64 15.92 -0.13
C GLY A 127 -16.99 14.47 -0.51
N ALA A 128 -16.08 13.75 -1.17
CA ALA A 128 -16.17 12.31 -1.36
C ALA A 128 -16.38 11.60 -0.01
N ARG A 129 -16.99 10.43 -0.05
CA ARG A 129 -17.29 9.66 1.16
C ARG A 129 -16.80 8.23 0.99
N VAL A 130 -16.21 7.70 2.05
CA VAL A 130 -15.85 6.29 2.14
C VAL A 130 -17.11 5.43 2.16
N LEU A 131 -17.22 4.51 1.19
CA LEU A 131 -18.37 3.60 1.09
C LEU A 131 -18.24 2.38 2.02
N ALA A 132 -17.01 1.89 2.18
CA ALA A 132 -16.62 0.87 3.14
C ALA A 132 -15.22 1.22 3.65
N ASP A 133 -15.11 1.45 4.96
CA ASP A 133 -13.80 1.58 5.60
C ASP A 133 -13.22 0.17 5.80
N LEU A 134 -12.05 -0.05 5.20
CA LEU A 134 -11.37 -1.33 5.19
C LEU A 134 -10.28 -1.44 6.26
N GLY A 135 -9.94 -0.34 6.96
CA GLY A 135 -8.77 -0.24 7.84
C GLY A 135 -8.82 -1.11 9.10
N ASP A 136 -10.02 -1.30 9.65
CA ASP A 136 -10.21 -2.07 10.90
C ASP A 136 -10.16 -3.59 10.69
N ASP A 137 -10.40 -4.06 9.46
CA ASP A 137 -10.39 -5.48 9.14
C ASP A 137 -8.98 -5.96 8.81
N LYS A 138 -8.47 -6.89 9.64
CA LYS A 138 -7.13 -7.47 9.49
C LYS A 138 -6.88 -8.07 8.09
N ARG A 139 -7.93 -8.55 7.41
CA ARG A 139 -7.83 -9.11 6.04
C ARG A 139 -7.42 -8.07 5.00
N ASN A 140 -7.57 -6.78 5.28
CA ASN A 140 -7.18 -5.73 4.34
C ASN A 140 -5.80 -5.15 4.63
N ARG A 141 -5.16 -5.55 5.73
CA ARG A 141 -3.83 -5.05 6.11
C ARG A 141 -2.76 -5.49 5.11
N TYR A 142 -1.81 -4.61 4.88
CA TYR A 142 -0.58 -4.91 4.17
C TYR A 142 0.60 -4.73 5.13
N ALA A 143 1.63 -5.54 4.95
CA ALA A 143 2.88 -5.38 5.67
C ALA A 143 3.86 -4.61 4.80
N SER A 144 4.33 -3.46 5.28
CA SER A 144 5.51 -2.80 4.72
C SER A 144 6.75 -3.61 5.09
N VAL A 145 7.52 -4.02 4.08
CA VAL A 145 8.76 -4.79 4.28
C VAL A 145 9.98 -3.89 4.15
N TRP A 146 10.98 -4.12 5.01
CA TRP A 146 12.26 -3.41 4.94
C TRP A 146 13.36 -4.35 4.48
N THR A 147 13.87 -4.12 3.27
CA THR A 147 14.86 -4.99 2.63
C THR A 147 16.23 -4.34 2.56
N VAL A 148 17.28 -5.16 2.62
CA VAL A 148 18.67 -4.78 2.35
C VAL A 148 19.30 -5.82 1.42
N SER A 149 20.28 -5.41 0.61
CA SER A 149 21.02 -6.35 -0.26
C SER A 149 21.65 -7.48 0.56
N ALA A 150 21.45 -8.74 0.14
CA ALA A 150 22.02 -9.91 0.82
C ALA A 150 23.55 -9.82 0.96
N GLN A 151 24.25 -9.28 -0.05
CA GLN A 151 25.69 -9.06 0.01
C GLN A 151 26.12 -8.18 1.20
N LEU A 152 25.32 -7.19 1.61
CA LEU A 152 25.64 -6.37 2.79
C LEU A 152 25.48 -7.16 4.10
N VAL A 153 24.52 -8.08 4.15
CA VAL A 153 24.34 -8.99 5.29
C VAL A 153 25.56 -9.89 5.45
N ASP A 154 26.08 -10.41 4.34
CA ASP A 154 27.22 -11.34 4.35
C ASP A 154 28.56 -10.63 4.57
N GLU A 155 28.81 -9.53 3.85
CA GLU A 155 30.12 -8.88 3.81
C GLU A 155 30.28 -7.79 4.87
N ARG A 156 29.19 -7.12 5.24
CA ARG A 156 29.17 -5.96 6.16
C ARG A 156 28.05 -6.05 7.20
N PRO A 157 27.94 -7.16 7.96
CA PRO A 157 26.91 -7.31 9.00
C PRO A 157 27.01 -6.23 10.08
N ASP A 158 28.20 -5.66 10.31
CA ASP A 158 28.41 -4.52 11.20
C ASP A 158 27.63 -3.27 10.75
N LEU A 159 27.58 -3.03 9.44
CA LEU A 159 26.86 -1.90 8.87
C LEU A 159 25.35 -2.13 8.91
N VAL A 160 24.91 -3.36 8.62
CA VAL A 160 23.49 -3.75 8.72
C VAL A 160 23.01 -3.62 10.16
N GLN A 161 23.79 -4.07 11.15
CA GLN A 161 23.44 -3.91 12.55
C GLN A 161 23.26 -2.43 12.93
N ARG A 162 24.20 -1.56 12.57
CA ARG A 162 24.11 -0.12 12.84
C ARG A 162 22.88 0.53 12.19
N LEU A 163 22.52 0.08 10.99
CA LEU A 163 21.32 0.54 10.29
C LEU A 163 20.05 0.14 11.05
N VAL A 164 19.96 -1.13 11.48
CA VAL A 164 18.82 -1.64 12.28
C VAL A 164 18.72 -0.93 13.62
N ASP A 165 19.84 -0.72 14.32
CA ASP A 165 19.88 0.01 15.59
C ASP A 165 19.37 1.44 15.44
N ALA A 166 19.78 2.14 14.38
CA ALA A 166 19.32 3.50 14.12
C ALA A 166 17.81 3.56 13.83
N ALA A 167 17.27 2.59 13.08
CA ALA A 167 15.83 2.54 12.80
C ALA A 167 15.01 2.22 14.06
N VAL A 168 15.47 1.28 14.89
CA VAL A 168 14.83 0.95 16.18
C VAL A 168 14.86 2.16 17.13
N GLN A 169 15.99 2.87 17.22
CA GLN A 169 16.09 4.11 17.98
C GLN A 169 15.15 5.20 17.44
N ALA A 170 15.03 5.35 16.12
CA ALA A 170 14.11 6.31 15.51
C ALA A 170 12.64 5.96 15.79
N GLY A 171 12.27 4.68 15.77
CA GLY A 171 10.93 4.22 16.16
C GLY A 171 10.59 4.56 17.61
N ARG A 172 11.55 4.39 18.53
CA ARG A 172 11.40 4.83 19.94
C ARG A 172 11.31 6.34 20.08
N TRP A 173 12.10 7.09 19.31
CA TRP A 173 11.99 8.55 19.28
C TRP A 173 10.60 8.98 18.81
N ALA A 174 10.05 8.36 17.77
CA ALA A 174 8.73 8.70 17.24
C ALA A 174 7.60 8.55 18.27
N GLN A 175 7.71 7.57 19.18
CA GLN A 175 6.75 7.39 20.29
C GLN A 175 6.67 8.63 21.20
N ALA A 176 7.79 9.33 21.42
CA ALA A 176 7.88 10.55 22.21
C ALA A 176 7.71 11.84 21.39
N HIS A 177 7.75 11.74 20.06
CA HIS A 177 7.70 12.86 19.12
C HIS A 177 6.66 12.65 18.00
N PRO A 178 5.38 12.39 18.31
CA PRO A 178 4.38 12.05 17.30
C PRO A 178 4.09 13.20 16.32
N GLU A 179 4.07 14.45 16.78
CA GLU A 179 3.82 15.63 15.92
C GLU A 179 4.95 15.85 14.90
N ASP A 180 6.20 15.77 15.36
CA ASP A 180 7.37 15.87 14.48
C ASP A 180 7.38 14.73 13.45
N THR A 181 7.02 13.52 13.90
CA THR A 181 6.90 12.33 13.04
C THR A 181 5.85 12.53 11.95
N VAL A 182 4.70 13.10 12.29
CA VAL A 182 3.66 13.49 11.32
C VAL A 182 4.20 14.51 10.31
N GLY A 183 4.90 15.55 10.77
CA GLY A 183 5.49 16.57 9.90
C GLY A 183 6.47 15.99 8.88
N ILE A 184 7.32 15.04 9.29
CA ILE A 184 8.27 14.35 8.40
C ILE A 184 7.55 13.55 7.32
N HIS A 185 6.51 12.78 7.69
CA HIS A 185 5.76 11.98 6.72
C HIS A 185 4.97 12.87 5.75
N ALA A 186 4.32 13.92 6.26
CA ALA A 186 3.59 14.89 5.45
C ALA A 186 4.49 15.55 4.40
N ALA A 187 5.67 16.02 4.81
CA ALA A 187 6.63 16.63 3.89
C ALA A 187 7.15 15.66 2.82
N ASN A 188 7.43 14.39 3.18
CA ASN A 188 7.91 13.39 2.23
C ASN A 188 6.85 12.95 1.21
N LEU A 189 5.58 12.95 1.61
CA LEU A 189 4.45 12.57 0.76
C LEU A 189 3.86 13.74 -0.01
N GLY A 190 4.14 14.98 0.39
CA GLY A 190 3.56 16.17 -0.21
C GLY A 190 2.09 16.39 0.14
N VAL A 191 1.68 15.95 1.33
CA VAL A 191 0.28 15.99 1.79
C VAL A 191 0.14 16.84 3.05
N ALA A 192 -1.09 17.22 3.40
CA ALA A 192 -1.39 17.92 4.63
C ALA A 192 -1.05 17.07 5.88
N PRO A 193 -0.45 17.64 6.94
CA PRO A 193 -0.23 16.93 8.22
C PRO A 193 -1.49 16.29 8.81
N SER A 194 -2.65 16.94 8.64
CA SER A 194 -3.95 16.42 9.10
C SER A 194 -4.39 15.13 8.39
N ALA A 195 -3.85 14.86 7.19
CA ALA A 195 -4.16 13.66 6.43
C ALA A 195 -3.38 12.43 6.92
N ILE A 196 -2.24 12.62 7.58
CA ILE A 196 -1.37 11.51 8.02
C ILE A 196 -2.07 10.57 8.99
N GLY A 197 -2.66 11.10 10.06
CA GLY A 197 -3.33 10.27 11.06
C GLY A 197 -4.56 9.54 10.51
N ARG A 198 -5.27 10.12 9.53
CA ARG A 198 -6.40 9.45 8.85
C ARG A 198 -5.92 8.37 7.88
N GLY A 199 -4.80 8.59 7.21
CA GLY A 199 -4.23 7.64 6.25
C GLY A 199 -3.48 6.47 6.88
N PHE A 200 -2.76 6.70 7.99
CA PHE A 200 -1.91 5.70 8.63
C PHE A 200 -2.45 5.18 9.97
N GLY A 201 -3.50 5.80 10.51
CA GLY A 201 -4.02 5.54 11.86
C GLY A 201 -3.54 6.58 12.85
N ALA A 202 -4.40 6.92 13.82
CA ALA A 202 -4.16 8.04 14.74
C ALA A 202 -2.92 7.85 15.63
N ASP A 203 -2.55 6.60 15.92
CA ASP A 203 -1.43 6.22 16.77
C ASP A 203 -0.26 5.59 15.99
N PHE A 204 -0.19 5.76 14.66
CA PHE A 204 0.84 5.10 13.82
C PHE A 204 2.27 5.34 14.31
N ALA A 205 2.56 6.53 14.84
CA ALA A 205 3.88 6.89 15.39
C ALA A 205 4.30 6.01 16.57
N GLN A 206 3.35 5.34 17.24
CA GLN A 206 3.62 4.41 18.33
C GLN A 206 4.12 3.04 17.84
N HIS A 207 3.90 2.73 16.55
CA HIS A 207 4.10 1.40 15.95
C HIS A 207 5.21 1.39 14.89
N LEU A 208 6.18 2.32 14.97
CA LEU A 208 7.27 2.44 13.99
C LEU A 208 8.53 1.64 14.32
N ILE A 209 8.58 0.93 15.45
CA ILE A 209 9.66 -0.01 15.73
C ILE A 209 9.43 -1.26 14.85
N PRO A 210 10.39 -1.67 13.98
CA PRO A 210 10.22 -2.84 13.13
C PRO A 210 9.94 -4.12 13.93
N THR A 211 9.11 -5.01 13.38
CA THR A 211 8.82 -6.31 13.97
C THR A 211 9.04 -7.46 12.98
N LEU A 212 9.34 -8.65 13.50
CA LEU A 212 9.51 -9.90 12.75
C LEU A 212 8.86 -11.09 13.49
N ASP A 213 7.87 -10.81 14.35
CA ASP A 213 7.11 -11.85 15.03
C ASP A 213 6.13 -12.56 14.08
N ASP A 214 5.61 -13.72 14.49
CA ASP A 214 4.72 -14.54 13.67
C ASP A 214 3.50 -13.78 13.15
N SER A 215 2.99 -12.80 13.91
CA SER A 215 1.83 -12.01 13.47
C SER A 215 2.18 -11.04 12.35
N ALA A 216 3.39 -10.47 12.34
CA ALA A 216 3.90 -9.65 11.25
C ALA A 216 4.14 -10.49 9.99
N LEU A 217 4.78 -11.65 10.14
CA LEU A 217 5.03 -12.57 9.02
C LEU A 217 3.72 -13.11 8.42
N ALA A 218 2.69 -13.36 9.24
CA ALA A 218 1.38 -13.80 8.77
C ALA A 218 0.71 -12.76 7.84
N VAL A 219 0.93 -11.46 8.05
CA VAL A 219 0.38 -10.42 7.15
C VAL A 219 1.12 -10.40 5.80
N VAL A 220 2.43 -10.64 5.80
CA VAL A 220 3.22 -10.82 4.56
C VAL A 220 2.74 -12.06 3.81
N ASP A 221 2.58 -13.18 4.52
CA ASP A 221 2.10 -14.45 3.94
C ASP A 221 0.69 -14.31 3.36
N GLN A 222 -0.20 -13.61 4.05
CA GLN A 222 -1.54 -13.31 3.52
C GLN A 222 -1.48 -12.55 2.19
N THR A 223 -0.53 -11.63 2.04
CA THR A 223 -0.34 -10.89 0.79
C THR A 223 0.23 -11.81 -0.30
N GLN A 224 1.21 -12.66 0.02
CA GLN A 224 1.75 -13.60 -0.97
C GLN A 224 0.69 -14.62 -1.41
N GLN A 225 -0.18 -15.07 -0.51
CA GLN A 225 -1.24 -16.01 -0.84
C GLN A 225 -2.21 -15.38 -1.85
N PHE A 226 -2.57 -14.11 -1.67
CA PHE A 226 -3.39 -13.41 -2.67
C PHE A 226 -2.72 -13.35 -4.04
N LEU A 227 -1.40 -13.12 -4.09
CA LEU A 227 -0.62 -13.12 -5.33
C LEU A 227 -0.63 -14.51 -6.01
N ILE A 228 -0.51 -15.58 -5.23
CA ILE A 228 -0.53 -16.97 -5.72
C ILE A 228 -1.92 -17.33 -6.23
N ASP A 229 -2.96 -17.05 -5.45
CA ASP A 229 -4.36 -17.35 -5.79
C ASP A 229 -4.79 -16.68 -7.11
N HIS A 230 -4.16 -15.55 -7.45
CA HIS A 230 -4.43 -14.80 -8.67
C HIS A 230 -3.36 -15.00 -9.76
N ASN A 231 -2.52 -16.04 -9.65
CA ASN A 231 -1.48 -16.41 -10.62
C ASN A 231 -0.42 -15.33 -10.92
N LEU A 232 -0.27 -14.36 -10.02
CA LEU A 232 0.76 -13.32 -10.09
C LEU A 232 2.13 -13.84 -9.62
N LEU A 233 2.14 -14.92 -8.84
CA LEU A 233 3.34 -15.53 -8.28
C LEU A 233 3.19 -17.07 -8.31
N ASP A 234 4.23 -17.79 -8.73
CA ASP A 234 4.15 -19.24 -8.94
C ASP A 234 4.26 -20.08 -7.67
N ARG A 235 5.10 -19.61 -6.74
CA ARG A 235 5.47 -20.36 -5.54
C ARG A 235 5.77 -19.38 -4.42
N PRO A 236 5.37 -19.67 -3.18
CA PRO A 236 5.63 -18.77 -2.08
C PRO A 236 7.13 -18.54 -1.87
N VAL A 237 7.46 -17.36 -1.35
CA VAL A 237 8.76 -17.04 -0.77
C VAL A 237 8.81 -17.67 0.61
N ASP A 238 9.92 -18.35 0.92
CA ASP A 238 10.19 -18.84 2.27
C ASP A 238 10.54 -17.63 3.16
N LEU A 239 9.56 -17.14 3.91
CA LEU A 239 9.71 -15.96 4.75
C LEU A 239 10.70 -16.17 5.90
N THR A 240 10.82 -17.41 6.40
CA THR A 240 11.78 -17.76 7.45
C THR A 240 13.21 -17.73 6.92
N GLN A 241 13.44 -18.23 5.71
CA GLN A 241 14.74 -18.14 5.05
C GLN A 241 15.08 -16.73 4.59
N TRP A 242 14.07 -15.95 4.18
CA TRP A 242 14.25 -14.59 3.67
C TRP A 242 14.56 -13.58 4.79
N ALA A 243 13.96 -13.74 5.97
CA ALA A 243 14.19 -12.87 7.10
C ALA A 243 15.60 -13.02 7.69
N ALA A 244 16.15 -11.90 8.19
CA ALA A 244 17.41 -11.86 8.93
C ALA A 244 17.17 -11.43 10.40
N PRO A 245 16.51 -12.28 11.23
CA PRO A 245 16.02 -11.90 12.55
C PRO A 245 17.13 -11.55 13.55
N GLN A 246 18.36 -11.99 13.30
CA GLN A 246 19.51 -11.75 14.19
C GLN A 246 19.75 -10.27 14.44
N PHE A 247 19.57 -9.40 13.43
CA PHE A 247 19.85 -7.97 13.56
C PHE A 247 18.84 -7.26 14.45
N LEU A 248 17.55 -7.59 14.28
CA LEU A 248 16.48 -7.00 15.09
C LEU A 248 16.50 -7.54 16.53
N THR A 249 16.77 -8.84 16.69
CA THR A 249 16.91 -9.48 18.01
C THR A 249 18.06 -8.85 18.80
N GLN A 250 19.22 -8.68 18.17
CA GLN A 250 20.38 -8.06 18.81
C GLN A 250 20.07 -6.62 19.23
N SER A 251 19.43 -5.84 18.36
CA SER A 251 19.03 -4.45 18.65
C SER A 251 18.09 -4.33 19.85
N ALA A 252 17.16 -5.29 20.00
CA ALA A 252 16.27 -5.35 21.16
C ALA A 252 17.00 -5.71 22.47
N THR A 253 18.03 -6.55 22.41
CA THR A 253 18.78 -7.03 23.59
C THR A 253 19.92 -6.11 24.03
N GLY A 254 20.50 -5.32 23.12
CA GLY A 254 21.66 -4.46 23.36
C GLY A 254 21.44 -3.32 24.35
N GLU A 255 20.21 -3.14 24.85
CA GLU A 255 19.84 -2.16 25.88
C GLU A 255 19.80 -2.72 27.30
N GLN A 256 19.99 -4.03 27.51
CA GLN A 256 20.06 -4.62 28.85
C GLN A 256 21.47 -4.60 29.48
N GLN A 257 22.44 -3.93 28.85
CA GLN A 257 23.81 -3.72 29.33
C GLN A 257 24.16 -2.24 29.32
#